data_AF-A0A5E5PTB8-F1
#
_entry.id   AF-A0A5E5PTB8-F1
#
_cell.length_a   1.000
_cell.length_b   1.000
_cell.length_c   1.000
_cell.angle_alpha   90.00
_cell.angle_beta   90.00
_cell.angle_gamma   90.00
#
_symmetry.space_group_name_H-M   'P 1'
#
loop_
_entity.id
_entity.type
_entity.pdbx_description
1 polymer ?
#
loop_
_entity_poly.entity_id
_entity_poly.type
_entity_poly.pdbx_seq_one_letter_code
_entity_poly.pdbx_strand_id
1 'polypeptide(L)'
;MKSMNFNQTNGIPQGSVLMDFIAEMVLGYIDECLSRCLDEKIDYRIIRYRDDYRIFTNSKKEGNTVIRELSKILSEMGMRLNGEKTYHSDDIVNSSIKKDKLHQIIYNYQQQNDLKKQLLVIKNLADNYPNSGSLNKALNNFDKDLGHKIKNKRVARCIFFITQKPKIKEEFKENYSMLVSILVDIALKNPKIHSVFASILSKIICDIDVDDRTRIIEGILKKFKDKPNSEDMHLWLQRIALVANLNIKDIALVANLNIKDAETKLVKLINFEAEQGIKFYPRPADYEYTGIWNSKEWLADSYYDLIKTHNIVSQEEIDKLDCVIHNKEVNSFYY
;
A
#
# COMPACT_ATOMS: atom_id res chain seq x y z
N MET A 1 -4.03 -21.23 45.46
CA MET A 1 -4.00 -19.95 44.73
C MET A 1 -2.64 -19.25 44.77
N LYS A 2 -2.04 -18.93 45.94
CA LYS A 2 -0.68 -18.31 46.00
C LYS A 2 0.42 -19.12 45.28
N SER A 3 0.40 -20.45 45.43
CA SER A 3 1.31 -21.37 44.74
C SER A 3 1.13 -21.42 43.21
N MET A 4 -0.08 -21.10 42.71
CA MET A 4 -0.38 -21.05 41.27
C MET A 4 -0.10 -19.66 40.66
N ASN A 5 0.32 -18.70 41.50
CA ASN A 5 0.63 -17.33 41.12
C ASN A 5 2.08 -16.97 41.46
N PHE A 6 3.00 -17.95 41.50
CA PHE A 6 4.40 -17.78 41.88
C PHE A 6 4.61 -16.97 43.18
N ASN A 7 3.77 -17.20 44.19
CA ASN A 7 3.72 -16.48 45.47
C ASN A 7 3.39 -14.97 45.38
N GLN A 8 2.88 -14.48 44.25
CA GLN A 8 2.33 -13.13 44.17
C GLN A 8 0.93 -13.06 44.79
N THR A 9 0.69 -11.98 45.54
CA THR A 9 -0.60 -11.67 46.18
C THR A 9 -1.58 -10.97 45.24
N ASN A 10 -1.09 -10.32 44.19
CA ASN A 10 -1.89 -9.63 43.19
C ASN A 10 -1.66 -10.28 41.82
N GLY A 11 -2.74 -10.65 41.13
CA GLY A 11 -2.67 -11.21 39.79
C GLY A 11 -3.66 -12.35 39.57
N ILE A 12 -4.05 -12.53 38.31
CA ILE A 12 -4.88 -13.66 37.89
C ILE A 12 -3.95 -14.87 37.72
N PRO A 13 -4.24 -16.03 38.37
CA PRO A 13 -3.43 -17.24 38.22
C PRO A 13 -3.24 -17.64 36.75
N GLN A 14 -2.07 -18.17 36.40
CA GLN A 14 -1.79 -18.59 35.02
C GLN A 14 -2.13 -20.08 34.79
N GLY A 15 -2.45 -20.43 33.54
CA GLY A 15 -2.51 -21.84 33.11
C GLY A 15 -3.90 -22.45 32.97
N SER A 16 -4.99 -21.67 33.05
CA SER A 16 -6.33 -22.16 32.68
C SER A 16 -7.05 -21.20 31.73
N VAL A 17 -7.89 -21.77 30.86
CA VAL A 17 -8.71 -21.00 29.90
C VAL A 17 -9.66 -20.04 30.61
N LEU A 18 -10.14 -20.42 31.80
CA LEU A 18 -10.97 -19.56 32.63
C LEU A 18 -10.22 -18.28 33.06
N MET A 19 -8.94 -18.40 33.36
CA MET A 19 -8.12 -17.26 33.77
C MET A 19 -7.82 -16.33 32.58
N ASP A 20 -7.59 -16.88 31.39
CA ASP A 20 -7.48 -16.11 30.15
C ASP A 20 -8.79 -15.34 29.86
N PHE A 21 -9.95 -15.95 30.10
CA PHE A 21 -11.25 -15.29 29.95
C PHE A 21 -11.44 -14.15 30.97
N ILE A 22 -11.11 -14.37 32.24
CA ILE A 22 -11.19 -13.31 33.27
C ILE A 22 -10.24 -12.15 32.93
N ALA A 23 -9.02 -12.45 32.47
CA ALA A 23 -8.08 -11.43 32.04
C ALA A 23 -8.64 -10.61 30.86
N GLU A 24 -9.27 -11.28 29.90
CA GLU A 24 -9.91 -10.61 28.76
C GLU A 24 -11.11 -9.74 29.17
N MET A 25 -11.90 -10.14 30.18
CA MET A 25 -12.96 -9.29 30.73
C MET A 25 -12.40 -8.00 31.34
N VAL A 26 -11.31 -8.10 32.11
CA VAL A 26 -10.65 -6.93 32.72
C VAL A 26 -10.05 -6.02 31.63
N LEU A 27 -9.39 -6.59 30.63
CA LEU A 27 -8.81 -5.84 29.52
C LEU A 27 -9.89 -5.20 28.62
N GLY A 28 -11.00 -5.90 28.39
CA GLY A 28 -12.15 -5.35 27.66
C GLY A 28 -12.79 -4.16 28.38
N TYR A 29 -12.86 -4.20 29.72
CA TYR A 29 -13.28 -3.03 30.51
C TYR A 29 -12.32 -1.85 30.36
N ILE A 30 -11.01 -2.10 30.32
CA ILE A 30 -10.01 -1.05 30.08
C ILE A 30 -10.16 -0.44 28.69
N ASP A 31 -10.38 -1.27 27.67
CA ASP A 31 -10.65 -0.81 26.30
C ASP A 31 -11.90 0.09 26.25
N GLU A 32 -12.95 -0.28 26.99
CA GLU A 32 -14.20 0.49 27.09
C GLU A 32 -14.02 1.81 27.86
N CYS A 33 -13.23 1.82 28.94
CA CYS A 33 -12.85 3.05 29.62
C CYS A 33 -12.03 3.97 28.70
N LEU A 34 -11.09 3.41 27.94
CA LEU A 34 -10.26 4.17 27.02
C LEU A 34 -11.11 4.80 25.91
N SER A 35 -12.05 4.06 25.32
CA SER A 35 -12.92 4.59 24.26
C SER A 35 -13.82 5.73 24.73
N ARG A 36 -14.25 5.73 26.00
CA ARG A 36 -15.02 6.83 26.60
C ARG A 36 -14.18 8.09 26.88
N CYS A 37 -12.89 7.92 27.13
CA CYS A 37 -11.99 9.03 27.49
C CYS A 37 -11.38 9.74 26.28
N LEU A 38 -11.27 9.05 25.14
CA LEU A 38 -10.66 9.62 23.94
C LEU A 38 -11.63 10.56 23.23
N ASP A 39 -11.12 11.73 22.82
CA ASP A 39 -11.89 12.71 22.03
C ASP A 39 -12.22 12.13 20.66
N GLU A 40 -13.48 12.27 20.23
CA GLU A 40 -13.96 11.86 18.90
C GLU A 40 -13.18 12.50 17.75
N LYS A 41 -12.49 13.62 18.02
CA LYS A 41 -11.65 14.32 17.02
C LYS A 41 -10.31 13.66 16.74
N ILE A 42 -9.86 12.72 17.57
CA ILE A 42 -8.58 12.04 17.36
C ILE A 42 -8.79 10.92 16.35
N ASP A 43 -8.13 10.98 15.19
CA ASP A 43 -8.14 9.86 14.24
C ASP A 43 -7.12 8.80 14.69
N TYR A 44 -7.62 7.75 15.32
CA TYR A 44 -6.80 6.65 15.81
C TYR A 44 -7.41 5.28 15.51
N ARG A 45 -6.56 4.26 15.51
CA ARG A 45 -6.97 2.86 15.48
C ARG A 45 -6.14 2.06 16.48
N ILE A 46 -6.80 1.31 17.36
CA ILE A 46 -6.15 0.44 18.34
C ILE A 46 -6.41 -1.01 17.96
N ILE A 47 -5.37 -1.83 18.01
CA ILE A 47 -5.46 -3.29 17.94
C ILE A 47 -4.83 -3.82 19.21
N ARG A 48 -5.58 -4.60 19.99
CA ARG A 48 -5.10 -5.30 21.16
C ARG A 48 -5.08 -6.80 20.92
N TYR A 49 -4.00 -7.45 21.32
CA TYR A 49 -3.95 -8.90 21.45
C TYR A 49 -3.43 -9.24 22.85
N ARG A 50 -4.34 -9.69 23.73
CA ARG A 50 -4.05 -9.84 25.16
C ARG A 50 -3.51 -8.53 25.75
N ASP A 51 -2.28 -8.53 26.24
CA ASP A 51 -1.59 -7.38 26.84
C ASP A 51 -0.84 -6.51 25.80
N ASP A 52 -0.68 -6.99 24.56
CA ASP A 52 0.00 -6.25 23.51
C ASP A 52 -0.95 -5.25 22.81
N TYR A 53 -0.68 -3.96 23.00
CA TYR A 53 -1.37 -2.87 22.29
C TYR A 53 -0.58 -2.40 21.06
N ARG A 54 -1.29 -2.13 19.97
CA ARG A 54 -0.79 -1.41 18.79
C ARG A 54 -1.71 -0.24 18.51
N ILE A 55 -1.17 0.96 18.63
CA ILE A 55 -1.89 2.23 18.45
C ILE A 55 -1.40 2.89 17.15
N PHE A 56 -2.31 3.10 16.21
CA PHE A 56 -2.06 3.78 14.95
C PHE A 56 -2.70 5.17 15.01
N THR A 57 -1.93 6.20 14.66
CA THR A 57 -2.35 7.62 14.66
C THR A 57 -1.65 8.33 13.50
N ASN A 58 -2.15 9.49 13.09
CA ASN A 58 -1.54 10.30 12.04
C ASN A 58 -0.44 11.24 12.58
N SER A 59 -0.37 11.43 13.90
CA SER A 59 0.67 12.24 14.54
C SER A 59 1.18 11.66 15.86
N LYS A 60 2.47 11.91 16.15
CA LYS A 60 3.08 11.49 17.44
C LYS A 60 2.37 12.11 18.64
N LYS A 61 1.80 13.30 18.48
CA LYS A 61 1.04 14.00 19.54
C LYS A 61 -0.24 13.26 19.90
N GLU A 62 -1.01 12.84 18.92
CA GLU A 62 -2.22 12.02 19.14
C GLU A 62 -1.86 10.69 19.77
N GLY A 63 -0.81 10.01 19.26
CA GLY A 63 -0.32 8.77 19.85
C GLY A 63 0.09 8.91 21.32
N ASN A 64 0.78 9.98 21.68
CA ASN A 64 1.14 10.29 23.07
C ASN A 64 -0.09 10.54 23.95
N THR A 65 -1.13 11.15 23.38
CA THR A 65 -2.39 11.40 24.10
C THR A 65 -3.05 10.07 24.43
N VAL A 66 -3.17 9.16 23.46
CA VAL A 66 -3.73 7.82 23.68
C VAL A 66 -2.93 7.03 24.73
N ILE A 67 -1.60 7.04 24.63
CA ILE A 67 -0.72 6.34 25.59
C ILE A 67 -0.89 6.91 27.00
N ARG A 68 -1.00 8.24 27.14
CA ARG A 68 -1.18 8.90 28.43
C ARG A 68 -2.49 8.49 29.09
N GLU A 69 -3.61 8.53 28.36
CA GLU A 69 -4.92 8.14 28.90
C GLU A 69 -4.94 6.64 29.24
N LEU A 70 -4.39 5.79 28.37
CA LEU A 70 -4.25 4.36 28.66
C LEU A 70 -3.40 4.11 29.92
N SER A 71 -2.27 4.81 30.08
CA SER A 71 -1.41 4.67 31.26
C SER A 71 -2.13 5.08 32.55
N LYS A 72 -2.99 6.11 32.49
CA LYS A 72 -3.80 6.55 33.63
C LYS A 72 -4.81 5.48 34.03
N ILE A 73 -5.60 4.97 33.07
CA ILE A 73 -6.60 3.92 33.31
C ILE A 73 -5.95 2.65 33.86
N LEU A 74 -4.82 2.23 33.27
CA LEU A 74 -4.08 1.06 33.76
C LEU A 74 -3.62 1.25 35.21
N SER A 75 -3.16 2.45 35.57
CA SER A 75 -2.70 2.74 36.93
C SER A 75 -3.82 2.65 37.96
N GLU A 76 -5.04 3.10 37.61
CA GLU A 76 -6.24 2.97 38.46
C GLU A 76 -6.58 1.51 38.75
N MET A 77 -6.26 0.61 37.81
CA MET A 77 -6.48 -0.84 37.91
C MET A 77 -5.26 -1.60 38.47
N GLY A 78 -4.25 -0.88 38.99
CA GLY A 78 -3.03 -1.48 39.56
C GLY A 78 -2.07 -2.09 38.52
N MET A 79 -2.21 -1.72 37.25
CA MET A 79 -1.35 -2.14 36.13
C MET A 79 -0.44 -1.01 35.67
N ARG A 80 0.60 -1.35 34.90
CA ARG A 80 1.55 -0.38 34.35
C ARG A 80 2.05 -0.82 32.98
N LEU A 81 2.26 0.15 32.10
CA LEU A 81 2.93 -0.08 30.82
C LEU A 81 4.42 -0.36 31.06
N ASN A 82 4.98 -1.26 30.25
CA ASN A 82 6.41 -1.50 30.26
C ASN A 82 7.11 -0.45 29.37
N GLY A 83 7.82 0.49 29.99
CA GLY A 83 8.51 1.58 29.28
C GLY A 83 9.57 1.10 28.27
N GLU A 84 10.27 -0.01 28.54
CA GLU A 84 11.27 -0.56 27.61
C GLU A 84 10.63 -1.13 26.34
N LYS A 85 9.40 -1.64 26.46
CA LYS A 85 8.64 -2.21 25.34
C LYS A 85 7.72 -1.20 24.65
N THR A 86 7.53 -0.02 25.24
CA THR A 86 6.65 1.03 24.71
C THR A 86 7.48 2.00 23.88
N TYR A 87 7.28 2.01 22.56
CA TYR A 87 8.04 2.87 21.66
C TYR A 87 7.18 3.35 20.49
N HIS A 88 7.60 4.47 19.89
CA HIS A 88 7.03 4.96 18.64
C HIS A 88 7.82 4.45 17.45
N SER A 89 7.13 4.15 16.35
CA SER A 89 7.75 3.82 15.07
C SER A 89 6.98 4.46 13.94
N ASP A 90 7.69 5.15 13.06
CA ASP A 90 7.15 5.64 11.79
C ASP A 90 7.25 4.54 10.69
N ASP A 91 8.05 3.48 10.93
CA ASP A 91 8.15 2.29 10.07
C ASP A 91 7.17 1.22 10.55
N ILE A 92 6.00 1.18 9.92
CA ILE A 92 4.90 0.28 10.25
C ILE A 92 5.24 -1.18 9.93
N VAL A 93 6.02 -1.42 8.87
CA VAL A 93 6.33 -2.77 8.40
C VAL A 93 7.32 -3.44 9.34
N ASN A 94 8.45 -2.78 9.62
CA ASN A 94 9.49 -3.35 10.48
C ASN A 94 9.02 -3.45 11.93
N SER A 95 8.28 -2.45 12.46
CA SER A 95 7.76 -2.51 13.83
C SER A 95 6.69 -3.61 14.01
N SER A 96 6.06 -4.04 12.92
CA SER A 96 5.06 -5.11 12.98
C SER A 96 5.65 -6.50 13.17
N ILE A 97 6.94 -6.68 12.92
CA ILE A 97 7.63 -7.96 12.95
C ILE A 97 8.59 -7.98 14.14
N LYS A 98 8.59 -9.07 14.91
CA LYS A 98 9.56 -9.23 16.00
C LYS A 98 10.99 -9.25 15.43
N LYS A 99 11.92 -8.55 16.11
CA LYS A 99 13.29 -8.34 15.64
C LYS A 99 14.03 -9.66 15.34
N ASP A 100 13.86 -10.67 16.20
CA ASP A 100 14.44 -12.01 16.04
C ASP A 100 13.94 -12.71 14.77
N LYS A 101 12.63 -12.63 14.50
CA LYS A 101 12.02 -13.21 13.29
C LYS A 101 12.49 -12.49 12.04
N LEU A 102 12.53 -11.16 12.06
CA LEU A 102 13.03 -10.36 10.94
C LEU A 102 14.49 -10.69 10.65
N HIS A 103 15.33 -10.80 11.69
CA HIS A 103 16.73 -11.20 11.56
C HIS A 103 16.87 -12.56 10.88
N GLN A 104 16.10 -13.57 11.29
CA GLN A 104 16.13 -14.90 10.66
C GLN A 104 15.73 -14.86 9.17
N ILE A 105 14.76 -14.02 8.80
CA ILE A 105 14.34 -13.85 7.40
C ILE A 105 15.49 -13.27 6.58
N ILE A 106 16.12 -12.20 7.08
CA ILE A 106 17.23 -11.50 6.40
C ILE A 106 18.46 -12.38 6.31
N TYR A 107 18.84 -13.06 7.39
CA TYR A 107 20.02 -13.91 7.43
C TYR A 107 19.91 -15.08 6.42
N ASN A 108 18.73 -15.67 6.30
CA ASN A 108 18.47 -16.78 5.37
C ASN A 108 17.97 -16.33 4.00
N TYR A 109 18.33 -15.12 3.53
CA TYR A 109 17.74 -14.52 2.33
C TYR A 109 17.83 -15.38 1.06
N GLN A 110 18.92 -16.14 0.89
CA GLN A 110 19.14 -17.00 -0.29
C GLN A 110 18.12 -18.14 -0.39
N GLN A 111 17.51 -18.54 0.74
CA GLN A 111 16.56 -19.65 0.82
C GLN A 111 15.10 -19.20 0.80
N GLN A 112 14.84 -17.90 0.60
CA GLN A 112 13.48 -17.36 0.63
C GLN A 112 12.79 -17.55 -0.72
N ASN A 113 11.96 -18.61 -0.80
CA ASN A 113 11.09 -18.84 -1.94
C ASN A 113 9.74 -18.10 -1.83
N ASP A 114 9.41 -17.58 -0.64
CA ASP A 114 8.17 -16.85 -0.40
C ASP A 114 8.29 -15.38 -0.81
N LEU A 115 7.32 -14.87 -1.57
CA LEU A 115 7.33 -13.49 -2.10
C LEU A 115 7.39 -12.46 -0.98
N LYS A 116 6.67 -12.68 0.14
CA LYS A 116 6.66 -11.72 1.25
C LYS A 116 8.02 -11.64 1.89
N LYS A 117 8.65 -12.79 2.16
CA LYS A 117 10.00 -12.84 2.73
C LYS A 117 11.06 -12.24 1.80
N GLN A 118 10.99 -12.56 0.50
CA GLN A 118 11.86 -11.92 -0.51
C GLN A 118 11.72 -10.39 -0.45
N LEU A 119 10.49 -9.88 -0.40
CA LEU A 119 10.24 -8.45 -0.38
C LEU A 119 10.68 -7.80 0.95
N LEU A 120 10.59 -8.49 2.09
CA LEU A 120 11.15 -8.02 3.36
C LEU A 120 12.68 -7.91 3.34
N VAL A 121 13.36 -8.86 2.67
CA VAL A 121 14.82 -8.77 2.43
C VAL A 121 15.13 -7.54 1.56
N ILE A 122 14.37 -7.34 0.47
CA ILE A 122 14.54 -6.17 -0.41
C ILE A 122 14.26 -4.87 0.35
N LYS A 123 13.24 -4.84 1.21
CA LYS A 123 12.97 -3.69 2.07
C LYS A 123 14.15 -3.39 2.98
N ASN A 124 14.73 -4.41 3.61
CA ASN A 124 15.93 -4.23 4.43
C ASN A 124 17.10 -3.66 3.62
N LEU A 125 17.29 -4.11 2.38
CA LEU A 125 18.28 -3.53 1.47
C LEU A 125 17.96 -2.06 1.16
N ALA A 126 16.68 -1.72 0.93
CA ALA A 126 16.24 -0.36 0.63
C ALA A 126 16.39 0.60 1.81
N ASP A 127 16.13 0.14 3.03
CA ASP A 127 16.28 0.92 4.25
C ASP A 127 17.76 1.22 4.54
N ASN A 128 18.68 0.29 4.25
CA ASN A 128 20.12 0.47 4.46
C ASN A 128 20.84 1.19 3.30
N TYR A 129 20.40 0.98 2.06
CA TYR A 129 21.06 1.48 0.84
C TYR A 129 20.03 2.08 -0.13
N PRO A 130 19.44 3.24 0.22
CA PRO A 130 18.38 3.85 -0.58
C PRO A 130 18.90 4.27 -1.96
N ASN A 131 18.04 4.14 -2.98
CA ASN A 131 18.31 4.49 -4.38
C ASN A 131 19.53 3.79 -4.99
N SER A 132 19.96 2.66 -4.42
CA SER A 132 21.09 1.89 -4.93
C SER A 132 20.75 1.10 -6.20
N GLY A 133 21.73 0.89 -7.08
CA GLY A 133 21.57 0.02 -8.25
C GLY A 133 21.27 -1.44 -7.85
N SER A 134 21.83 -1.88 -6.71
CA SER A 134 21.54 -3.20 -6.13
C SER A 134 20.07 -3.35 -5.75
N LEU A 135 19.43 -2.31 -5.22
CA LEU A 135 17.99 -2.31 -4.93
C LEU A 135 17.17 -2.47 -6.22
N ASN A 136 17.52 -1.71 -7.26
CA ASN A 136 16.85 -1.80 -8.56
C ASN A 136 16.97 -3.22 -9.14
N LYS A 137 18.17 -3.80 -9.13
CA LYS A 137 18.42 -5.19 -9.56
C LYS A 137 17.60 -6.21 -8.75
N ALA A 138 17.53 -6.04 -7.44
CA ALA A 138 16.78 -6.94 -6.56
C ALA A 138 15.26 -6.88 -6.84
N LEU A 139 14.70 -5.69 -7.05
CA LEU A 139 13.30 -5.51 -7.42
C LEU A 139 12.98 -6.04 -8.82
N ASN A 140 13.87 -5.83 -9.79
CA ASN A 140 13.72 -6.41 -11.13
C ASN A 140 13.72 -7.94 -11.11
N ASN A 141 14.54 -8.57 -10.26
CA ASN A 141 14.51 -10.01 -10.07
C ASN A 141 13.20 -10.47 -9.39
N PHE A 142 12.77 -9.76 -8.34
CA PHE A 142 11.47 -10.02 -7.71
C PHE A 142 10.31 -9.89 -8.69
N ASP A 143 10.36 -8.91 -9.59
CA ASP A 143 9.34 -8.67 -10.60
C ASP A 143 9.23 -9.82 -11.63
N LYS A 144 10.37 -10.42 -11.99
CA LYS A 144 10.41 -11.65 -12.79
C LYS A 144 9.80 -12.82 -12.03
N ASP A 145 10.24 -13.06 -10.79
CA ASP A 145 9.74 -14.14 -9.93
C ASP A 145 8.22 -14.04 -9.72
N LEU A 146 7.72 -12.83 -9.47
CA LEU A 146 6.30 -12.54 -9.34
C LEU A 146 5.55 -12.89 -10.63
N GLY A 147 6.06 -12.46 -11.78
CA GLY A 147 5.49 -12.79 -13.08
C GLY A 147 5.39 -14.31 -13.33
N HIS A 148 6.43 -15.07 -13.00
CA HIS A 148 6.42 -16.53 -13.10
C HIS A 148 5.38 -17.17 -12.17
N LYS A 149 5.34 -16.73 -10.90
CA LYS A 149 4.37 -17.25 -9.91
C LYS A 149 2.93 -16.93 -10.28
N ILE A 150 2.66 -15.72 -10.79
CA ILE A 150 1.33 -15.33 -11.26
C ILE A 150 0.89 -16.20 -12.44
N LYS A 151 1.74 -16.36 -13.46
CA LYS A 151 1.44 -17.21 -14.63
C LYS A 151 1.14 -18.64 -14.21
N ASN A 152 2.00 -19.23 -13.38
CA ASN A 152 1.80 -20.58 -12.86
C ASN A 152 0.53 -20.70 -12.02
N LYS A 153 0.20 -19.68 -11.20
CA LYS A 153 -1.06 -19.65 -10.45
C LYS A 153 -2.28 -19.50 -11.35
N ARG A 154 -2.25 -18.72 -12.42
CA ARG A 154 -3.36 -18.63 -13.39
C ARG A 154 -3.58 -19.98 -14.06
N VAL A 155 -2.51 -20.66 -14.49
CA VAL A 155 -2.56 -22.03 -15.03
C VAL A 155 -3.14 -23.01 -14.01
N ALA A 156 -2.63 -23.00 -12.78
CA ALA A 156 -3.13 -23.85 -11.71
C ALA A 156 -4.59 -23.55 -11.38
N ARG A 157 -5.00 -22.28 -11.38
CA ARG A 157 -6.37 -21.84 -11.13
C ARG A 157 -7.32 -22.28 -12.25
N CYS A 158 -6.91 -22.28 -13.52
CA CYS A 158 -7.69 -22.86 -14.62
C CYS A 158 -7.92 -24.37 -14.40
N ILE A 159 -6.92 -25.09 -13.90
CA ILE A 159 -7.04 -26.53 -13.57
C ILE A 159 -7.91 -26.74 -12.31
N PHE A 160 -7.77 -25.89 -11.29
CA PHE A 160 -8.46 -26.01 -9.99
C PHE A 160 -9.88 -25.42 -9.94
N PHE A 161 -10.26 -24.52 -10.86
CA PHE A 161 -11.63 -24.02 -10.96
C PHE A 161 -12.64 -25.11 -11.33
N ILE A 162 -12.14 -26.25 -11.83
CA ILE A 162 -12.90 -27.49 -11.99
C ILE A 162 -13.30 -28.07 -10.62
N THR A 163 -12.61 -27.73 -9.51
CA THR A 163 -12.72 -28.49 -8.25
C THR A 163 -13.12 -27.72 -6.97
N GLN A 164 -12.72 -26.47 -6.66
CA GLN A 164 -13.17 -25.76 -5.40
C GLN A 164 -13.11 -24.21 -5.48
N LYS A 165 -14.10 -23.47 -4.91
CA LYS A 165 -14.35 -22.03 -5.23
C LYS A 165 -14.26 -20.91 -4.13
N PRO A 166 -14.46 -21.07 -2.80
CA PRO A 166 -14.54 -19.89 -1.90
C PRO A 166 -13.25 -19.50 -1.16
N LYS A 167 -12.66 -20.39 -0.34
CA LYS A 167 -11.57 -20.07 0.63
C LYS A 167 -10.29 -19.49 0.00
N ILE A 168 -9.99 -19.87 -1.24
CA ILE A 168 -8.74 -19.51 -1.92
C ILE A 168 -8.73 -18.03 -2.34
N LYS A 169 -9.90 -17.39 -2.54
CA LYS A 169 -9.97 -15.99 -2.98
C LYS A 169 -9.54 -15.00 -1.89
N GLU A 170 -9.91 -15.25 -0.64
CA GLU A 170 -9.61 -14.35 0.50
C GLU A 170 -8.13 -14.39 0.87
N GLU A 171 -7.55 -15.59 1.01
CA GLU A 171 -6.11 -15.76 1.25
C GLU A 171 -5.27 -15.18 0.08
N PHE A 172 -5.79 -15.26 -1.15
CA PHE A 172 -5.15 -14.63 -2.31
C PHE A 172 -5.18 -13.10 -2.20
N LYS A 173 -6.30 -12.50 -1.81
CA LYS A 173 -6.48 -11.05 -1.63
C LYS A 173 -5.58 -10.47 -0.53
N GLU A 174 -5.52 -11.13 0.63
CA GLU A 174 -4.67 -10.71 1.76
C GLU A 174 -3.17 -10.74 1.42
N ASN A 175 -2.77 -11.61 0.48
CA ASN A 175 -1.37 -11.71 0.07
C ASN A 175 -0.91 -10.51 -0.77
N TYR A 176 -1.76 -9.94 -1.63
CA TYR A 176 -1.36 -8.80 -2.48
C TYR A 176 -1.39 -7.47 -1.76
N SER A 177 -2.37 -7.21 -0.88
CA SER A 177 -2.42 -5.97 -0.11
C SER A 177 -1.17 -5.78 0.76
N MET A 178 -0.68 -6.87 1.36
CA MET A 178 0.59 -6.87 2.10
C MET A 178 1.79 -6.58 1.20
N LEU A 179 1.89 -7.25 0.04
CA LEU A 179 3.00 -7.02 -0.90
C LEU A 179 3.01 -5.56 -1.39
N VAL A 180 1.85 -5.03 -1.78
CA VAL A 180 1.71 -3.63 -2.20
C VAL A 180 2.10 -2.69 -1.06
N SER A 181 1.66 -2.95 0.17
CA SER A 181 2.01 -2.11 1.33
C SER A 181 3.52 -2.03 1.55
N ILE A 182 4.23 -3.15 1.44
CA ILE A 182 5.69 -3.19 1.57
C ILE A 182 6.36 -2.47 0.37
N LEU A 183 5.88 -2.72 -0.86
CA LEU A 183 6.39 -2.06 -2.05
C LEU A 183 6.23 -0.54 -1.98
N VAL A 184 5.10 -0.05 -1.48
CA VAL A 184 4.82 1.38 -1.30
C VAL A 184 5.76 1.98 -0.27
N ASP A 185 6.01 1.31 0.87
CA ASP A 185 6.98 1.78 1.87
C ASP A 185 8.39 1.92 1.27
N ILE A 186 8.80 0.96 0.43
CA ILE A 186 10.06 1.04 -0.31
C ILE A 186 10.04 2.24 -1.28
N ALA A 187 9.01 2.37 -2.11
CA ALA A 187 8.91 3.41 -3.14
C ALA A 187 8.87 4.85 -2.57
N LEU A 188 8.26 5.03 -1.38
CA LEU A 188 8.21 6.33 -0.69
C LEU A 188 9.59 6.87 -0.31
N LYS A 189 10.58 5.98 -0.14
CA LYS A 189 11.96 6.35 0.21
C LYS A 189 12.90 6.33 -1.00
N ASN A 190 12.45 5.78 -2.15
CA ASN A 190 13.33 5.42 -3.26
C ASN A 190 12.78 5.84 -4.63
N PRO A 191 12.91 7.12 -5.06
CA PRO A 191 12.43 7.58 -6.36
C PRO A 191 13.01 6.81 -7.55
N LYS A 192 14.27 6.36 -7.49
CA LYS A 192 14.92 5.64 -8.60
C LYS A 192 14.27 4.30 -8.96
N ILE A 193 13.35 3.80 -8.15
CA ILE A 193 12.67 2.52 -8.40
C ILE A 193 11.24 2.68 -8.90
N HIS A 194 10.73 3.91 -9.09
CA HIS A 194 9.32 4.13 -9.43
C HIS A 194 8.85 3.38 -10.68
N SER A 195 9.71 3.29 -11.71
CA SER A 195 9.41 2.52 -12.92
C SER A 195 9.29 1.02 -12.65
N VAL A 196 10.24 0.43 -11.92
CA VAL A 196 10.20 -0.99 -11.53
C VAL A 196 9.03 -1.29 -10.59
N PHE A 197 8.75 -0.37 -9.66
CA PHE A 197 7.57 -0.44 -8.79
C PHE A 197 6.28 -0.46 -9.63
N ALA A 198 6.17 0.37 -10.66
CA ALA A 198 5.02 0.40 -11.55
C ALA A 198 4.85 -0.93 -12.32
N SER A 199 5.95 -1.51 -12.83
CA SER A 199 5.95 -2.87 -13.41
C SER A 199 5.34 -3.89 -12.45
N ILE A 200 5.84 -3.95 -11.22
CA ILE A 200 5.36 -4.88 -10.19
C ILE A 200 3.90 -4.61 -9.85
N LEU A 201 3.55 -3.35 -9.61
CA LEU A 201 2.21 -2.94 -9.22
C LEU A 201 1.18 -3.26 -10.30
N SER A 202 1.48 -3.01 -11.58
CA SER A 202 0.58 -3.31 -12.68
C SER A 202 0.24 -4.81 -12.75
N LYS A 203 1.23 -5.70 -12.56
CA LYS A 203 1.00 -7.15 -12.52
C LYS A 203 0.06 -7.57 -11.39
N ILE A 204 0.17 -6.90 -10.24
CA ILE A 204 -0.72 -7.15 -9.11
C ILE A 204 -2.13 -6.64 -9.41
N ILE A 205 -2.24 -5.39 -9.86
CA ILE A 205 -3.52 -4.70 -10.11
C ILE A 205 -4.33 -5.40 -11.21
N CYS A 206 -3.69 -5.89 -12.26
CA CYS A 206 -4.39 -6.60 -13.33
C CYS A 206 -5.04 -7.93 -12.87
N ASP A 207 -4.65 -8.48 -11.71
CA ASP A 207 -5.14 -9.77 -11.20
C ASP A 207 -6.18 -9.67 -10.07
N ILE A 208 -6.51 -8.46 -9.62
CA ILE A 208 -7.50 -8.20 -8.55
C ILE A 208 -8.78 -7.58 -9.12
N ASP A 209 -9.86 -7.57 -8.33
CA ASP A 209 -11.14 -6.97 -8.70
C ASP A 209 -11.08 -5.43 -8.75
N VAL A 210 -12.00 -4.82 -9.50
CA VAL A 210 -12.00 -3.38 -9.77
C VAL A 210 -12.06 -2.55 -8.48
N ASP A 211 -12.89 -2.94 -7.51
CA ASP A 211 -13.04 -2.20 -6.25
C ASP A 211 -11.73 -2.17 -5.46
N ASP A 212 -11.01 -3.30 -5.42
CA ASP A 212 -9.70 -3.37 -4.77
C ASP A 212 -8.62 -2.58 -5.51
N ARG A 213 -8.66 -2.53 -6.85
CA ARG A 213 -7.73 -1.69 -7.64
C ARG A 213 -7.88 -0.23 -7.26
N THR A 214 -9.12 0.26 -7.19
CA THR A 214 -9.44 1.64 -6.81
C THR A 214 -8.88 1.94 -5.43
N ARG A 215 -9.19 1.11 -4.43
CA ARG A 215 -8.70 1.29 -3.05
C ARG A 215 -7.18 1.32 -2.94
N ILE A 216 -6.49 0.44 -3.67
CA ILE A 216 -5.03 0.40 -3.67
C ILE A 216 -4.47 1.69 -4.27
N ILE A 217 -4.95 2.11 -5.44
CA ILE A 217 -4.45 3.31 -6.11
C ILE A 217 -4.73 4.56 -5.27
N GLU A 218 -5.92 4.67 -4.68
CA GLU A 218 -6.27 5.74 -3.74
C GLU A 218 -5.30 5.78 -2.54
N GLY A 219 -5.03 4.62 -1.94
CA GLY A 219 -4.10 4.50 -0.82
C GLY A 219 -2.68 4.94 -1.19
N ILE A 220 -2.22 4.59 -2.39
CA ILE A 220 -0.90 5.00 -2.89
C ILE A 220 -0.87 6.52 -3.10
N LEU A 221 -1.85 7.08 -3.81
CA LEU A 221 -1.91 8.52 -4.07
C LEU A 221 -1.95 9.34 -2.78
N LYS A 222 -2.75 8.92 -1.80
CA LYS A 222 -2.78 9.58 -0.48
C LYS A 222 -1.41 9.57 0.21
N LYS A 223 -0.63 8.48 0.06
CA LYS A 223 0.72 8.37 0.63
C LYS A 223 1.76 9.23 -0.11
N PHE A 224 1.59 9.46 -1.40
CA PHE A 224 2.52 10.24 -2.22
C PHE A 224 2.18 11.74 -2.32
N LYS A 225 0.98 12.15 -1.89
CA LYS A 225 0.48 13.54 -1.97
C LYS A 225 1.49 14.61 -1.53
N ASP A 226 2.11 14.40 -0.37
CA ASP A 226 3.03 15.35 0.26
C ASP A 226 4.51 15.00 0.01
N LYS A 227 4.78 14.02 -0.88
CA LYS A 227 6.14 13.56 -1.17
C LYS A 227 6.76 14.40 -2.31
N PRO A 228 7.91 15.06 -2.10
CA PRO A 228 8.64 15.71 -3.18
C PRO A 228 9.21 14.66 -4.15
N ASN A 229 9.40 15.04 -5.42
CA ASN A 229 9.92 14.17 -6.48
C ASN A 229 9.05 12.92 -6.71
N SER A 230 7.73 13.11 -6.76
CA SER A 230 6.72 12.06 -6.95
C SER A 230 6.06 12.11 -8.34
N GLU A 231 6.46 13.05 -9.20
CA GLU A 231 5.90 13.28 -10.53
C GLU A 231 6.02 12.04 -11.42
N ASP A 232 7.20 11.39 -11.44
CA ASP A 232 7.41 10.13 -12.16
C ASP A 232 6.46 9.02 -11.66
N MET A 233 6.25 8.93 -10.34
CA MET A 233 5.30 7.98 -9.76
C MET A 233 3.87 8.27 -10.24
N HIS A 234 3.47 9.54 -10.27
CA HIS A 234 2.15 9.96 -10.72
C HIS A 234 1.91 9.58 -12.20
N LEU A 235 2.90 9.75 -13.07
CA LEU A 235 2.81 9.32 -14.48
C LEU A 235 2.60 7.80 -14.61
N TRP A 236 3.32 7.02 -13.82
CA TRP A 236 3.14 5.56 -13.82
C TRP A 236 1.78 5.13 -13.27
N LEU A 237 1.29 5.77 -12.21
CA LEU A 237 -0.05 5.51 -11.67
C LEU A 237 -1.13 5.89 -12.67
N GLN A 238 -0.92 6.97 -13.44
CA GLN A 238 -1.82 7.37 -14.51
C GLN A 238 -1.92 6.29 -15.59
N ARG A 239 -0.79 5.76 -16.08
CA ARG A 239 -0.77 4.64 -17.04
C ARG A 239 -1.55 3.45 -16.49
N ILE A 240 -1.34 3.11 -15.21
CA ILE A 240 -2.04 1.99 -14.57
C ILE A 240 -3.55 2.27 -14.48
N ALA A 241 -3.95 3.48 -14.07
CA ALA A 241 -5.35 3.84 -13.92
C ALA A 241 -6.12 3.80 -15.26
N LEU A 242 -5.48 4.27 -16.34
CA LEU A 242 -6.04 4.24 -17.71
C LEU A 242 -6.38 2.81 -18.13
N VAL A 243 -5.45 1.86 -17.94
CA VAL A 243 -5.68 0.47 -18.38
C VAL A 243 -6.49 -0.35 -17.37
N ALA A 244 -6.46 0.02 -16.09
CA ALA A 244 -7.23 -0.64 -15.03
C ALA A 244 -8.71 -0.22 -14.98
N ASN A 245 -9.12 0.72 -15.84
CA ASN A 245 -10.48 1.25 -15.97
C ASN A 245 -11.03 1.90 -14.68
N LEU A 246 -10.21 2.72 -14.02
CA LEU A 246 -10.58 3.39 -12.76
C LEU A 246 -11.24 4.75 -13.03
N ASN A 247 -12.31 5.07 -12.30
CA ASN A 247 -12.97 6.36 -12.38
C ASN A 247 -12.16 7.44 -11.64
N ILE A 248 -11.71 8.45 -12.37
CA ILE A 248 -10.79 9.47 -11.84
C ILE A 248 -11.49 10.54 -11.02
N LYS A 249 -12.82 10.71 -11.17
CA LYS A 249 -13.58 11.58 -10.23
C LYS A 249 -13.51 11.03 -8.81
N ASP A 250 -13.60 9.70 -8.66
CA ASP A 250 -13.47 9.04 -7.36
C ASP A 250 -12.05 9.21 -6.82
N ILE A 251 -11.03 9.05 -7.67
CA ILE A 251 -9.61 9.23 -7.29
C ILE A 251 -9.29 10.70 -6.89
N ALA A 252 -9.75 11.68 -7.65
CA ALA A 252 -9.47 13.11 -7.43
C ALA A 252 -10.20 13.66 -6.19
N LEU A 253 -11.46 13.25 -5.99
CA LEU A 253 -12.24 13.57 -4.80
C LEU A 253 -11.61 12.98 -3.53
N VAL A 254 -11.13 11.73 -3.60
CA VAL A 254 -10.58 10.98 -2.45
C VAL A 254 -9.17 11.43 -2.06
N ALA A 255 -8.36 11.92 -2.99
CA ALA A 255 -7.02 12.44 -2.68
C ALA A 255 -7.04 13.82 -1.97
N ASN A 256 -8.22 14.45 -1.77
CA ASN A 256 -8.37 15.83 -1.28
C ASN A 256 -7.41 16.79 -2.02
N LEU A 257 -7.17 16.52 -3.30
CA LEU A 257 -6.39 17.41 -4.15
C LEU A 257 -7.37 18.48 -4.64
N ASN A 258 -6.97 19.74 -4.55
CA ASN A 258 -7.70 20.77 -5.27
C ASN A 258 -7.69 20.36 -6.75
N ILE A 259 -8.82 20.43 -7.45
CA ILE A 259 -8.87 19.97 -8.85
C ILE A 259 -7.78 20.65 -9.67
N LYS A 260 -7.44 21.91 -9.35
CA LYS A 260 -6.30 22.65 -9.91
C LYS A 260 -4.90 22.11 -9.55
N ASP A 261 -4.71 21.59 -8.34
CA ASP A 261 -3.45 20.99 -7.90
C ASP A 261 -3.28 19.56 -8.47
N ALA A 262 -4.39 18.82 -8.55
CA ALA A 262 -4.48 17.57 -9.32
C ALA A 262 -4.25 17.84 -10.80
N GLU A 263 -4.74 18.96 -11.36
CA GLU A 263 -4.50 19.36 -12.74
C GLU A 263 -3.02 19.62 -13.03
N THR A 264 -2.27 20.17 -12.06
CA THR A 264 -0.82 20.36 -12.20
C THR A 264 0.03 19.12 -11.94
N LYS A 265 -0.41 18.17 -11.10
CA LYS A 265 0.39 16.98 -10.74
C LYS A 265 -0.04 15.68 -11.43
N LEU A 266 -1.24 15.65 -12.01
CA LEU A 266 -1.87 14.45 -12.58
C LEU A 266 -2.80 14.72 -13.78
N VAL A 267 -3.30 15.93 -14.01
CA VAL A 267 -4.51 16.08 -14.82
C VAL A 267 -4.54 17.28 -15.77
N LYS A 268 -4.03 17.07 -16.97
CA LYS A 268 -4.63 17.66 -18.18
C LYS A 268 -5.01 16.62 -19.23
N LEU A 269 -4.63 15.36 -18.99
CA LEU A 269 -4.85 14.23 -19.90
C LEU A 269 -6.20 13.51 -19.70
N ILE A 270 -6.93 13.75 -18.59
CA ILE A 270 -8.08 12.90 -18.23
C ILE A 270 -9.36 13.63 -17.79
N ASN A 271 -9.31 14.93 -17.44
CA ASN A 271 -10.53 15.64 -16.98
C ASN A 271 -11.54 15.95 -18.11
N PHE A 272 -11.13 16.06 -19.37
CA PHE A 272 -12.05 16.45 -20.46
C PHE A 272 -13.11 15.37 -20.76
N GLU A 273 -12.79 14.09 -20.57
CA GLU A 273 -13.71 12.98 -20.91
C GLU A 273 -14.81 12.79 -19.84
N ALA A 274 -14.56 13.25 -18.60
CA ALA A 274 -15.45 13.04 -17.46
C ALA A 274 -16.60 14.06 -17.39
N GLU A 275 -16.48 15.20 -18.08
CA GLU A 275 -17.56 16.19 -18.22
C GLU A 275 -18.69 15.71 -19.15
N GLN A 276 -18.41 14.76 -20.05
CA GLN A 276 -19.36 14.27 -21.07
C GLN A 276 -20.13 13.00 -20.69
N GLY A 277 -19.96 12.47 -19.47
CA GLY A 277 -20.74 11.32 -18.97
C GLY A 277 -20.47 9.99 -19.70
N ILE A 278 -19.34 9.86 -20.39
CA ILE A 278 -19.00 8.68 -21.21
C ILE A 278 -18.55 7.54 -20.30
N LYS A 279 -19.21 6.38 -20.39
CA LYS A 279 -18.77 5.13 -19.76
C LYS A 279 -17.51 4.62 -20.45
N PHE A 280 -16.47 4.27 -19.69
CA PHE A 280 -15.24 3.72 -20.23
C PHE A 280 -15.45 2.29 -20.74
N TYR A 281 -15.46 2.19 -22.07
CA TYR A 281 -15.60 1.03 -22.95
C TYR A 281 -16.95 0.25 -22.96
N PRO A 282 -17.52 0.00 -24.17
CA PRO A 282 -17.00 0.37 -25.48
C PRO A 282 -17.05 1.89 -25.72
N ARG A 283 -15.89 2.48 -26.03
CA ARG A 283 -15.74 3.91 -26.29
C ARG A 283 -16.22 4.15 -27.72
N PRO A 284 -16.93 5.25 -28.00
CA PRO A 284 -17.34 5.58 -29.36
C PRO A 284 -16.12 5.67 -30.30
N ALA A 285 -16.25 5.15 -31.52
CA ALA A 285 -15.16 5.04 -32.50
C ALA A 285 -14.66 6.40 -33.04
N ASP A 286 -15.33 7.49 -32.67
CA ASP A 286 -15.14 8.87 -33.14
C ASP A 286 -14.54 9.81 -32.08
N TYR A 287 -14.05 9.28 -30.95
CA TYR A 287 -13.51 10.11 -29.85
C TYR A 287 -12.01 10.44 -30.03
N GLU A 288 -11.70 11.71 -30.28
CA GLU A 288 -10.32 12.19 -30.48
C GLU A 288 -9.71 12.74 -29.17
N TYR A 289 -8.56 12.18 -28.77
CA TYR A 289 -7.89 12.49 -27.50
C TYR A 289 -7.11 13.82 -27.56
N THR A 290 -7.46 14.77 -26.68
CA THR A 290 -6.65 15.99 -26.45
C THR A 290 -5.80 15.84 -25.19
N GLY A 291 -4.78 14.98 -25.27
CA GLY A 291 -3.87 14.80 -24.16
C GLY A 291 -3.00 16.02 -23.86
N ILE A 292 -2.38 16.09 -22.66
CA ILE A 292 -1.31 17.06 -22.30
C ILE A 292 -0.36 17.19 -23.47
N TRP A 293 0.19 16.08 -23.97
CA TRP A 293 1.18 16.10 -25.04
C TRP A 293 0.70 16.69 -26.37
N ASN A 294 -0.61 16.70 -26.62
CA ASN A 294 -1.23 17.27 -27.83
C ASN A 294 -2.04 18.54 -27.50
N SER A 295 -1.73 19.23 -26.39
CA SER A 295 -2.48 20.39 -25.90
C SER A 295 -1.76 21.71 -26.17
N LYS A 296 -2.52 22.72 -26.56
CA LYS A 296 -2.05 24.10 -26.78
C LYS A 296 -1.59 24.79 -25.48
N GLU A 297 -1.93 24.23 -24.33
CA GLU A 297 -1.80 24.93 -23.05
C GLU A 297 -0.35 25.10 -22.53
N TRP A 298 0.61 24.36 -23.07
CA TRP A 298 2.04 24.49 -22.72
C TRP A 298 2.96 24.52 -23.95
N LEU A 299 2.40 24.29 -25.15
CA LEU A 299 3.11 24.37 -26.42
C LEU A 299 2.93 25.77 -27.01
N ALA A 300 4.04 26.40 -27.43
CA ALA A 300 3.95 27.64 -28.19
C ALA A 300 3.19 27.41 -29.50
N ASP A 301 2.49 28.46 -29.99
CA ASP A 301 1.61 28.38 -31.17
C ASP A 301 2.30 27.69 -32.37
N SER A 302 3.56 28.04 -32.63
CA SER A 302 4.36 27.48 -33.72
C SER A 302 4.58 25.95 -33.65
N TYR A 303 4.65 25.40 -32.44
CA TYR A 303 4.80 23.95 -32.23
C TYR A 303 3.45 23.24 -32.18
N TYR A 304 2.42 23.89 -31.63
CA TYR A 304 1.07 23.34 -31.62
C TYR A 304 0.53 23.15 -33.04
N ASP A 305 0.78 24.11 -33.93
CA ASP A 305 0.37 24.01 -35.34
C ASP A 305 1.07 22.86 -36.09
N LEU A 306 2.31 22.51 -35.71
CA LEU A 306 3.01 21.32 -36.22
C LEU A 306 2.35 20.02 -35.72
N ILE A 307 2.02 19.95 -34.43
CA ILE A 307 1.45 18.76 -33.77
C ILE A 307 -0.01 18.53 -34.16
N LYS A 308 -0.74 19.56 -34.56
CA LYS A 308 -2.12 19.43 -35.07
C LYS A 308 -2.23 18.50 -36.28
N THR A 309 -1.13 18.31 -37.01
CA THR A 309 -1.06 17.37 -38.14
C THR A 309 -0.52 15.99 -37.74
N HIS A 310 0.20 15.89 -36.62
CA HIS A 310 0.84 14.68 -36.12
C HIS A 310 0.86 14.70 -34.58
N ASN A 311 -0.03 13.93 -33.95
CA ASN A 311 -0.09 13.81 -32.49
C ASN A 311 1.26 13.34 -31.91
N ILE A 312 1.78 14.02 -30.87
CA ILE A 312 2.96 13.56 -30.11
C ILE A 312 2.68 12.19 -29.49
N VAL A 313 1.45 12.00 -28.99
CA VAL A 313 0.99 10.72 -28.45
C VAL A 313 -0.21 10.25 -29.25
N SER A 314 -0.04 9.13 -29.95
CA SER A 314 -1.10 8.50 -30.75
C SER A 314 -2.11 7.79 -29.85
N GLN A 315 -3.40 8.08 -30.04
CA GLN A 315 -4.48 7.42 -29.31
C GLN A 315 -4.56 5.93 -29.64
N GLU A 316 -4.35 5.56 -30.90
CA GLU A 316 -4.31 4.15 -31.31
C GLU A 316 -3.21 3.36 -30.59
N GLU A 317 -2.09 4.02 -30.26
CA GLU A 317 -1.00 3.38 -29.51
C GLU A 317 -1.33 3.29 -28.01
N ILE A 318 -2.07 4.26 -27.44
CA ILE A 318 -2.58 4.17 -26.07
C ILE A 318 -3.58 3.02 -25.94
N ASP A 319 -4.50 2.88 -26.90
CA ASP A 319 -5.54 1.84 -26.87
C ASP A 319 -4.95 0.42 -27.03
N LYS A 320 -3.73 0.31 -27.57
CA LYS A 320 -2.96 -0.95 -27.65
C LYS A 320 -2.17 -1.26 -26.38
N LEU A 321 -2.15 -0.39 -25.37
CA LEU A 321 -1.34 -0.60 -24.16
C LEU A 321 -1.84 -1.80 -23.34
N ASP A 322 -0.90 -2.69 -23.00
CA ASP A 322 -1.16 -3.80 -22.10
C ASP A 322 -1.42 -3.32 -20.67
N CYS A 323 -2.34 -4.02 -19.98
CA CYS A 323 -2.61 -3.81 -18.55
C CYS A 323 -1.34 -3.95 -17.71
N VAL A 324 -0.49 -4.90 -18.08
CA VAL A 324 0.80 -5.12 -17.43
C VAL A 324 1.85 -4.21 -18.07
N ILE A 325 2.52 -3.41 -17.25
CA ILE A 325 3.75 -2.72 -17.62
C ILE A 325 4.85 -3.78 -17.68
N HIS A 326 5.42 -4.02 -18.86
CA HIS A 326 6.48 -5.00 -19.00
C HIS A 326 7.84 -4.42 -18.62
N ASN A 327 8.76 -5.28 -18.14
CA ASN A 327 10.14 -4.88 -17.80
C ASN A 327 10.88 -4.17 -18.93
N LYS A 328 10.55 -4.46 -20.19
CA LYS A 328 11.13 -3.79 -21.37
C LYS A 328 10.73 -2.32 -21.49
N GLU A 329 9.57 -1.93 -20.95
CA GLU A 329 9.05 -0.55 -20.97
C GLU A 329 9.67 0.31 -19.86
N VAL A 330 10.05 -0.32 -18.73
CA VAL A 330 10.57 0.40 -17.56
C VAL A 330 12.09 0.44 -17.49
N ASN A 331 12.76 -0.49 -18.19
CA ASN A 331 14.22 -0.59 -18.21
C ASN A 331 14.84 -0.04 -19.51
N SER A 332 14.09 0.71 -20.32
CA SER A 332 14.53 1.17 -21.66
C SER A 332 15.70 2.17 -21.64
N PHE A 333 16.10 2.66 -20.46
CA PHE A 333 17.21 3.61 -20.29
C PHE A 333 18.52 2.99 -19.79
N TYR A 334 18.60 1.66 -19.66
CA TYR A 334 19.87 0.98 -19.39
C TYR A 334 20.46 0.48 -20.70
N TYR A 335 21.27 1.34 -21.34
CA TYR A 335 22.27 0.95 -22.33
C TYR A 335 23.48 0.30 -21.63
#